data_AF-A0A524NAK1-F1
#
_entry.id   AF-A0A524NAK1-F1
#
_cell.length_a   1.000
_cell.length_b   1.000
_cell.length_c   1.000
_cell.angle_alpha   90.00
_cell.angle_beta   90.00
_cell.angle_gamma   90.00
#
_symmetry.space_group_name_H-M   'P 1'
#
loop_
_entity.id
_entity.type
_entity.pdbx_description
1 polymer ?
#
loop_
_entity_poly.entity_id
_entity_poly.type
_entity_poly.pdbx_seq_one_letter_code
_entity_poly.pdbx_strand_id
1 'polypeptide(L)'
;MSVEIAVMDHDPEYAANMANDISDLVDTVYNSMKKERALEAFRLVEREYKEAAANLAALRDSINLLSNQVSDDRKTSGDPGSMLIKALSENGAQYLTMLSLVRSESQMVSELSLRYKEARLEAEQNLSHKFVVERAYPSEKKAYPKKSLIVIVSTLASLLFALIVLIIIDNIRARVAIREEK
;
A
#
# COMPACT_ATOMS: atom_id res chain seq x y z
N MET A 1 -8.13 -10.07 0.94
CA MET A 1 -7.65 -10.32 2.31
C MET A 1 -8.71 -9.81 3.26
N SER A 2 -9.17 -10.63 4.20
CA SER A 2 -10.05 -10.19 5.30
C SER A 2 -9.20 -9.99 6.55
N VAL A 3 -9.56 -9.00 7.35
CA VAL A 3 -8.92 -8.69 8.63
C VAL A 3 -10.00 -8.74 9.70
N GLU A 4 -9.76 -9.50 10.76
CA GLU A 4 -10.63 -9.57 11.93
C GLU A 4 -9.97 -8.80 13.08
N ILE A 5 -10.74 -7.93 13.73
CA ILE A 5 -10.29 -7.12 14.88
C ILE A 5 -11.09 -7.56 16.09
N ALA A 6 -10.42 -8.16 17.07
CA ALA A 6 -11.01 -8.56 18.33
C ALA A 6 -10.31 -7.83 19.49
N VAL A 7 -11.10 -7.22 20.37
CA VAL A 7 -10.62 -6.48 21.54
C VAL A 7 -11.19 -7.13 22.80
N MET A 8 -10.33 -7.33 23.80
CA MET A 8 -10.71 -7.89 25.09
C MET A 8 -10.72 -6.78 26.14
N ASP A 9 -11.91 -6.48 26.68
CA ASP A 9 -12.09 -5.54 27.78
C ASP A 9 -13.03 -6.14 28.84
N HIS A 10 -13.06 -5.54 30.03
CA HIS A 10 -14.00 -5.87 31.10
C HIS A 10 -15.45 -5.55 30.70
N ASP A 11 -15.65 -4.39 30.05
CA ASP A 11 -16.96 -3.96 29.57
C ASP A 11 -17.13 -4.32 28.08
N PRO A 12 -18.16 -5.13 27.74
CA PRO A 12 -18.42 -5.53 26.35
C PRO A 12 -18.73 -4.35 25.42
N GLU A 13 -19.32 -3.25 25.91
CA GLU A 13 -19.61 -2.08 25.09
C GLU A 13 -18.33 -1.33 24.72
N TYR A 14 -17.43 -1.12 25.68
CA TYR A 14 -16.13 -0.50 25.42
C TYR A 14 -15.27 -1.35 24.49
N ALA A 15 -15.29 -2.68 24.64
CA ALA A 15 -14.59 -3.59 23.72
C ALA A 15 -15.05 -3.40 22.26
N ALA A 16 -16.37 -3.35 22.04
CA ALA A 16 -16.94 -3.17 20.71
C ALA A 16 -16.64 -1.78 20.13
N ASN A 17 -16.78 -0.72 20.94
CA ASN A 17 -16.47 0.64 20.53
C ASN A 17 -15.00 0.78 20.16
N MET A 18 -14.08 0.24 20.97
CA MET A 18 -12.65 0.23 20.64
C MET A 18 -12.35 -0.50 19.33
N ALA A 19 -12.95 -1.67 19.09
CA ALA A 19 -12.74 -2.41 17.84
C ALA A 19 -13.23 -1.61 16.61
N ASN A 20 -14.38 -0.95 16.74
CA ASN A 20 -14.91 -0.07 15.69
C ASN A 20 -14.01 1.17 15.48
N ASP A 21 -13.57 1.81 16.55
CA ASP A 21 -12.70 3.00 16.50
C ASP A 21 -11.34 2.67 15.86
N ILE A 22 -10.75 1.52 16.18
CA ILE A 22 -9.52 1.05 15.53
C ILE A 22 -9.74 0.89 14.02
N SER A 23 -10.86 0.28 13.61
CA SER A 23 -11.21 0.12 12.19
C SER A 23 -11.41 1.47 11.48
N ASP A 24 -12.02 2.44 12.16
CA ASP A 24 -12.30 3.77 11.61
C ASP A 24 -11.03 4.63 11.55
N LEU A 25 -10.15 4.54 12.54
CA LEU A 25 -8.86 5.21 12.56
C LEU A 25 -7.94 4.67 11.46
N VAL A 26 -7.84 3.35 11.31
CA VAL A 26 -7.02 2.72 10.27
C VAL A 26 -7.46 3.17 8.89
N ASP A 27 -8.77 3.23 8.63
CA ASP A 27 -9.29 3.73 7.36
C ASP A 27 -8.93 5.19 7.12
N THR A 28 -9.09 6.03 8.14
CA THR A 28 -8.73 7.46 8.06
C THR A 28 -7.25 7.64 7.75
N VAL A 29 -6.38 6.92 8.47
CA VAL A 29 -4.93 6.97 8.26
C VAL A 29 -4.58 6.41 6.87
N TYR A 30 -5.17 5.28 6.47
CA TYR A 30 -4.92 4.69 5.16
C TYR A 30 -5.31 5.61 4.00
N ASN A 31 -6.49 6.24 4.09
CA ASN A 31 -6.95 7.20 3.09
C ASN A 31 -6.04 8.43 3.05
N SER A 32 -5.56 8.92 4.20
CA SER A 32 -4.62 10.03 4.27
C SER A 32 -3.26 9.69 3.63
N MET A 33 -2.68 8.52 3.97
CA MET A 33 -1.40 8.07 3.40
C MET A 33 -1.50 7.84 1.90
N LYS A 34 -2.61 7.25 1.43
CA LYS A 34 -2.82 7.01 0.01
C LYS A 34 -2.92 8.32 -0.76
N LYS A 35 -3.67 9.28 -0.22
CA LYS A 35 -3.81 10.61 -0.82
C LYS A 35 -2.46 11.34 -0.89
N GLU A 36 -1.69 11.29 0.20
CA GLU A 36 -0.34 11.85 0.25
C GLU A 36 0.57 11.22 -0.82
N ARG A 37 0.58 9.89 -0.89
CA ARG A 37 1.37 9.14 -1.89
C ARG A 37 0.95 9.44 -3.33
N ALA A 38 -0.36 9.51 -3.61
CA ALA A 38 -0.86 9.86 -4.94
C ALA A 38 -0.43 11.29 -5.34
N LEU A 39 -0.45 12.20 -4.38
CA LEU A 39 -0.06 13.60 -4.60
C LEU A 39 1.46 13.74 -4.82
N GLU A 40 2.28 12.99 -4.09
CA GLU A 40 3.73 12.90 -4.34
C GLU A 40 4.03 12.30 -5.73
N ALA A 41 3.36 11.21 -6.09
CA ALA A 41 3.51 10.59 -7.41
C ALA A 41 3.12 11.56 -8.53
N PHE A 42 2.01 12.29 -8.37
CA PHE A 42 1.60 13.35 -9.31
C PHE A 42 2.67 14.43 -9.47
N ARG A 43 3.22 14.96 -8.37
CA ARG A 43 4.28 15.99 -8.42
C ARG A 43 5.54 15.49 -9.12
N LEU A 44 5.91 14.23 -8.91
CA LEU A 44 7.06 13.61 -9.59
C LEU A 44 6.84 13.57 -11.11
N VAL A 45 5.68 13.03 -11.54
CA VAL A 45 5.35 12.93 -12.97
C VAL A 45 5.17 14.31 -13.60
N GLU A 46 4.61 15.29 -12.89
CA GLU A 46 4.50 16.67 -13.35
C GLU A 46 5.88 17.29 -13.64
N ARG A 47 6.86 17.06 -12.75
CA ARG A 47 8.23 17.56 -12.95
C ARG A 47 8.88 16.93 -14.17
N GLU A 48 8.84 15.60 -14.28
CA GLU A 48 9.37 14.87 -15.43
C GLU A 48 8.71 15.32 -16.74
N TYR A 49 7.38 15.51 -16.73
CA TYR A 49 6.66 16.00 -17.91
C TYR A 49 7.11 17.39 -18.34
N LYS A 50 7.26 18.32 -17.38
CA LYS A 50 7.72 19.68 -17.68
C LYS A 50 9.15 19.69 -18.23
N GLU A 51 10.03 18.87 -17.68
CA GLU A 51 11.41 18.74 -18.14
C GLU A 51 11.48 18.14 -19.55
N ALA A 52 10.78 17.03 -19.80
CA ALA A 52 10.72 16.41 -21.12
C ALA A 52 10.08 17.35 -22.18
N ALA A 53 9.04 18.11 -21.81
CA ALA A 53 8.43 19.10 -22.69
C ALA A 53 9.40 20.25 -23.03
N ALA A 54 10.19 20.72 -22.06
CA ALA A 54 11.20 21.75 -22.27
C ALA A 54 12.34 21.24 -23.18
N ASN A 55 12.82 20.01 -22.95
CA ASN A 55 13.83 19.37 -23.79
C ASN A 55 13.34 19.23 -25.23
N LEU A 56 12.13 18.73 -25.42
CA LEU A 56 11.52 18.59 -26.74
C LEU A 56 11.35 19.95 -27.45
N ALA A 57 11.01 21.01 -26.73
CA ALA A 57 10.97 22.36 -27.30
C ALA A 57 12.36 22.80 -27.77
N ALA A 58 13.40 22.62 -26.95
CA ALA A 58 14.79 22.94 -27.32
C ALA A 58 15.31 22.12 -28.52
N LEU A 59 14.96 20.83 -28.60
CA LEU A 59 15.28 19.99 -29.75
C LEU A 59 14.55 20.47 -31.02
N ARG A 60 13.27 20.84 -30.92
CA ARG A 60 12.50 21.39 -32.05
C ARG A 60 13.09 22.70 -32.55
N ASP A 61 13.47 23.60 -31.65
CA ASP A 61 14.13 24.86 -32.00
C ASP A 61 15.47 24.60 -32.70
N SER A 62 16.24 23.61 -32.23
CA SER A 62 17.51 23.22 -32.85
C SER A 62 17.31 22.67 -34.28
N ILE A 63 16.29 21.84 -34.50
CA ILE A 63 15.93 21.37 -35.86
C ILE A 63 15.45 22.51 -36.73
N ASN A 64 14.64 23.43 -36.20
CA ASN A 64 14.13 24.58 -36.95
C ASN A 64 15.29 25.49 -37.40
N LEU A 65 16.30 25.70 -36.55
CA LEU A 65 17.51 26.42 -36.91
C LEU A 65 18.29 25.72 -38.03
N LEU A 66 18.49 24.40 -37.93
CA LEU A 66 19.17 23.62 -38.97
C LEU A 66 18.37 23.63 -40.29
N SER A 67 17.04 23.53 -40.20
CA SER A 67 16.13 23.59 -41.35
C SER A 67 16.17 24.96 -42.04
N ASN A 68 16.25 26.04 -41.27
CA ASN A 68 16.40 27.40 -41.78
C ASN A 68 17.76 27.61 -42.46
N GLN A 69 18.87 27.11 -41.88
CA GLN A 69 20.19 27.14 -42.51
C GLN A 69 20.22 26.39 -43.84
N VAL A 70 19.67 25.18 -43.87
CA VAL A 70 19.54 24.38 -45.10
C VAL A 70 18.66 25.08 -46.14
N SER A 71 17.67 25.87 -45.71
CA SER A 71 16.76 26.59 -46.61
C SER A 71 17.34 27.89 -47.17
N ASP A 72 18.21 28.59 -46.44
CA ASP A 72 18.87 29.81 -46.93
C ASP A 72 20.03 29.51 -47.89
N ASP A 73 20.75 28.39 -47.71
CA ASP A 73 21.72 27.90 -48.70
C ASP A 73 21.09 27.56 -50.07
N ARG A 74 19.76 27.30 -50.11
CA ARG A 74 19.03 27.10 -51.38
C ARG A 74 18.82 28.39 -52.18
N LYS A 75 18.95 29.58 -51.58
CA LYS A 75 18.70 30.86 -52.27
C LYS A 75 19.92 31.41 -53.00
N THR A 76 21.13 30.92 -52.71
CA THR A 76 22.39 31.50 -53.20
C THR A 76 22.99 30.80 -54.41
N SER A 77 22.49 29.63 -54.83
CA SER A 77 23.05 28.91 -55.98
C SER A 77 21.92 28.27 -56.82
N GLY A 78 21.91 28.53 -58.13
CA GLY A 78 20.76 28.31 -59.02
C GLY A 78 20.57 26.92 -59.62
N ASP A 79 20.95 25.82 -58.94
CA ASP A 79 20.81 24.47 -59.50
C ASP A 79 20.16 23.46 -58.52
N PRO A 80 18.86 23.10 -58.69
CA PRO A 80 18.06 22.38 -57.69
C PRO A 80 18.51 20.95 -57.37
N GLY A 81 19.19 20.27 -58.29
CA GLY A 81 19.50 18.83 -58.20
C GLY A 81 20.81 18.49 -57.48
N SER A 82 21.86 19.29 -57.67
CA SER A 82 23.19 19.02 -57.09
C SER A 82 23.32 19.48 -55.63
N MET A 83 22.47 20.42 -55.19
CA MET A 83 22.46 20.97 -53.82
C MET A 83 21.72 20.12 -52.80
N LEU A 84 20.62 19.49 -53.20
CA LEU A 84 19.90 18.56 -52.34
C LEU A 84 20.85 17.42 -51.95
N ILE A 85 21.62 16.92 -52.92
CA ILE A 85 22.63 15.89 -52.72
C ILE A 85 23.76 16.40 -51.81
N LYS A 86 24.24 17.64 -51.95
CA LYS A 86 25.32 18.19 -51.11
C LYS A 86 24.89 18.50 -49.67
N ALA A 87 23.72 19.12 -49.48
CA ALA A 87 23.13 19.40 -48.17
C ALA A 87 22.70 18.11 -47.42
N LEU A 88 22.19 17.10 -48.13
CA LEU A 88 21.98 15.77 -47.56
C LEU A 88 23.30 15.00 -47.34
N SER A 89 24.33 15.22 -48.15
CA SER A 89 25.62 14.54 -48.02
C SER A 89 26.44 15.06 -46.84
N GLU A 90 26.36 16.36 -46.50
CA GLU A 90 27.12 16.94 -45.39
C GLU A 90 26.30 16.96 -44.07
N ASN A 91 25.00 17.27 -44.13
CA ASN A 91 24.14 17.41 -42.95
C ASN A 91 22.92 16.47 -42.92
N GLY A 92 22.68 15.69 -43.98
CA GLY A 92 21.48 14.84 -44.06
C GLY A 92 21.48 13.70 -43.04
N ALA A 93 22.62 13.08 -42.74
CA ALA A 93 22.72 12.07 -41.70
C ALA A 93 22.44 12.65 -40.29
N GLN A 94 22.95 13.85 -40.00
CA GLN A 94 22.70 14.54 -38.73
C GLN A 94 21.24 14.99 -38.62
N TYR A 95 20.67 15.55 -39.70
CA TYR A 95 19.26 15.94 -39.77
C TYR A 95 18.32 14.75 -39.59
N LEU A 96 18.57 13.63 -40.27
CA LEU A 96 17.77 12.40 -40.13
C LEU A 96 17.84 11.85 -38.70
N THR A 97 19.02 11.91 -38.06
CA THR A 97 19.20 11.50 -36.66
C THR A 97 18.48 12.45 -35.70
N MET A 98 18.52 13.75 -35.94
CA MET A 98 17.79 14.74 -35.15
C MET A 98 16.27 14.54 -35.30
N LEU A 99 15.80 14.31 -36.53
CA LEU A 99 14.39 14.07 -36.80
C LEU A 99 13.90 12.78 -36.13
N SER A 100 14.70 11.71 -36.16
CA SER A 100 14.37 10.47 -35.45
C SER A 100 14.33 10.69 -33.93
N LEU A 101 15.27 11.47 -33.39
CA LEU A 101 15.31 11.84 -31.97
C LEU A 101 14.10 12.69 -31.56
N VAL A 102 13.73 13.71 -32.33
CA VAL A 102 12.52 14.52 -32.06
C VAL A 102 11.26 13.66 -32.14
N ARG A 103 11.22 12.68 -33.05
CA ARG A 103 10.10 11.76 -33.16
C ARG A 103 10.00 10.85 -31.93
N SER A 104 11.12 10.26 -31.47
CA SER A 104 11.12 9.43 -30.26
C SER A 104 10.79 10.24 -29.01
N GLU A 105 11.35 11.45 -28.89
CA GLU A 105 11.07 12.35 -27.77
C GLU A 105 9.60 12.78 -27.76
N SER A 106 9.02 13.06 -28.94
CA SER A 106 7.60 13.40 -29.06
C SER A 106 6.70 12.25 -28.61
N GLN A 107 7.09 11.01 -28.91
CA GLN A 107 6.37 9.82 -28.43
C GLN A 107 6.48 9.69 -26.91
N MET A 108 7.68 9.86 -26.35
CA MET A 108 7.91 9.82 -24.90
C MET A 108 7.11 10.90 -24.15
N VAL A 109 7.11 12.14 -24.63
CA VAL A 109 6.31 13.23 -24.06
C VAL A 109 4.81 12.93 -24.15
N SER A 110 4.34 12.31 -25.24
CA SER A 110 2.95 11.90 -25.37
C SER A 110 2.58 10.85 -24.32
N GLU A 111 3.41 9.83 -24.12
CA GLU A 111 3.21 8.82 -23.07
C GLU A 111 3.21 9.46 -21.68
N LEU A 112 4.19 10.33 -21.41
CA LEU A 112 4.31 11.02 -20.14
C LEU A 112 3.12 11.95 -19.87
N SER A 113 2.55 12.57 -20.91
CA SER A 113 1.32 13.36 -20.80
C SER A 113 0.10 12.51 -20.42
N LEU A 114 0.05 11.26 -20.87
CA LEU A 114 -0.99 10.32 -20.48
C LEU A 114 -0.82 9.94 -19.01
N ARG A 115 0.40 9.58 -18.59
CA ARG A 115 0.74 9.28 -17.19
C ARG A 115 0.46 10.46 -16.26
N TYR A 116 0.74 11.68 -16.69
CA TYR A 116 0.41 12.90 -15.96
C TYR A 116 -1.10 13.03 -15.73
N LYS A 117 -1.91 12.79 -16.77
CA LYS A 117 -3.38 12.82 -16.64
C LYS A 117 -3.89 11.72 -15.71
N GLU A 118 -3.35 10.50 -15.83
CA GLU A 118 -3.68 9.38 -14.96
C GLU A 118 -3.37 9.71 -13.48
N ALA A 119 -2.14 10.18 -13.19
CA ALA A 119 -1.72 10.54 -11.85
C ALA A 119 -2.52 11.72 -11.27
N ARG A 120 -2.89 12.69 -12.11
CA ARG A 120 -3.77 13.80 -11.71
C ARG A 120 -5.15 13.30 -11.30
N LEU A 121 -5.75 12.43 -12.11
CA LEU A 121 -7.04 11.85 -11.82
C LEU A 121 -7.00 11.01 -10.54
N GLU A 122 -5.92 10.26 -10.31
CA GLU A 122 -5.75 9.48 -9.08
C GLU A 122 -5.60 10.35 -7.83
N ALA A 123 -4.90 11.49 -7.94
CA ALA A 123 -4.76 12.45 -6.84
C ALA A 123 -6.05 13.24 -6.55
N GLU A 124 -6.87 13.51 -7.58
CA GLU A 124 -8.18 14.18 -7.44
C GLU A 124 -9.28 13.22 -6.95
N GLN A 125 -9.19 11.93 -7.29
CA GLN A 125 -10.17 10.94 -6.87
C GLN A 125 -10.11 10.66 -5.37
N ASN A 126 -11.29 10.65 -4.74
CA ASN A 126 -11.46 10.26 -3.34
C ASN A 126 -12.29 8.98 -3.28
N LEU A 127 -11.67 7.85 -3.60
CA LEU A 127 -12.29 6.53 -3.53
C LEU A 127 -12.11 5.96 -2.12
N SER A 128 -13.19 5.52 -1.49
CA SER A 128 -13.09 4.74 -0.25
C SER A 128 -12.51 3.36 -0.55
N HIS A 129 -11.50 2.96 0.23
CA HIS A 129 -10.83 1.67 0.07
C HIS A 129 -11.26 0.62 1.10
N LYS A 130 -12.11 1.00 2.06
CA LYS A 130 -12.64 0.10 3.08
C LYS A 130 -14.01 -0.42 2.68
N PHE A 131 -14.12 -1.74 2.69
CA PHE A 131 -15.39 -2.45 2.60
C PHE A 131 -15.66 -3.14 3.93
N VAL A 132 -16.51 -2.53 4.76
CA VAL A 132 -16.89 -3.12 6.06
C VAL A 132 -17.90 -4.22 5.81
N VAL A 133 -17.52 -5.46 6.14
CA VAL A 133 -18.43 -6.61 6.05
C VAL A 133 -19.35 -6.63 7.26
N GLU A 134 -18.79 -6.52 8.47
CA GLU A 134 -19.54 -6.44 9.73
C GLU A 134 -18.86 -5.46 10.69
N ARG A 135 -19.66 -4.69 11.44
CA ARG A 135 -19.17 -3.85 12.54
C ARG A 135 -19.05 -4.69 13.82
N ALA A 136 -18.14 -4.33 14.70
CA ALA A 136 -17.99 -5.01 15.98
C ALA A 136 -19.24 -4.79 16.85
N TYR A 137 -19.72 -5.88 17.46
CA TYR A 137 -20.88 -5.89 18.36
C TYR A 137 -20.44 -6.29 19.78
N PRO A 138 -21.14 -5.81 20.82
CA PRO A 138 -20.83 -6.18 22.20
C PRO A 138 -21.03 -7.67 22.42
N SER A 139 -20.07 -8.33 23.07
CA SER A 139 -20.14 -9.77 23.30
C SER A 139 -21.18 -10.12 24.37
N GLU A 140 -22.17 -10.95 24.00
CA GLU A 140 -23.19 -11.44 24.94
C GLU A 140 -22.62 -12.39 26.01
N LYS A 141 -21.50 -13.06 25.72
CA LYS A 141 -20.89 -14.05 26.62
C LYS A 141 -19.45 -13.65 26.95
N LYS A 142 -19.12 -13.69 28.24
CA LYS A 142 -17.74 -13.48 28.71
C LYS A 142 -16.81 -14.51 28.06
N ALA A 143 -15.75 -14.03 27.41
CA ALA A 143 -14.76 -14.89 26.74
C ALA A 143 -13.99 -15.76 27.74
N TYR A 144 -13.61 -15.19 28.89
CA TYR A 144 -12.91 -15.88 29.96
C TYR A 144 -13.20 -15.23 31.33
N PRO A 145 -13.16 -15.98 32.45
CA PRO A 145 -13.10 -17.43 32.55
C PRO A 145 -14.46 -18.12 32.37
N LYS A 146 -14.45 -19.31 31.75
CA LYS A 146 -15.64 -20.18 31.69
C LYS A 146 -15.94 -20.71 33.10
N LYS A 147 -16.99 -20.21 33.74
CA LYS A 147 -17.37 -20.58 35.12
C LYS A 147 -17.53 -22.10 35.29
N SER A 148 -18.05 -22.80 34.29
CA SER A 148 -18.19 -24.27 34.31
C SER A 148 -16.85 -25.00 34.43
N LEU A 149 -15.81 -24.52 33.75
CA LEU A 149 -14.48 -25.10 33.81
C LEU A 149 -13.89 -24.98 35.22
N ILE A 150 -14.04 -23.81 35.85
CA ILE A 150 -13.58 -23.57 37.22
C ILE A 150 -14.28 -24.54 38.19
N VAL A 151 -15.60 -24.69 38.05
CA VAL A 151 -16.38 -25.58 38.93
C VAL A 151 -15.93 -27.03 38.80
N ILE A 152 -15.78 -27.56 37.57
CA ILE A 152 -15.35 -28.96 37.35
C ILE A 152 -13.97 -29.23 37.95
N VAL A 153 -13.02 -28.31 37.76
CA VAL A 153 -11.66 -28.47 38.31
C VAL A 153 -11.69 -28.42 39.83
N SER A 154 -12.49 -27.51 40.42
CA SER A 154 -12.62 -27.38 41.87
C SER A 154 -13.26 -28.60 42.53
N THR A 155 -14.30 -29.20 41.92
CA THR A 155 -14.97 -30.38 42.46
C THR A 155 -14.08 -31.61 42.39
N LEU A 156 -13.36 -31.79 41.28
CA LEU A 156 -12.41 -32.88 41.12
C LEU A 156 -11.23 -32.76 42.10
N ALA A 157 -10.69 -31.55 42.27
CA ALA A 157 -9.63 -31.28 43.25
C ALA A 157 -10.10 -31.56 44.69
N SER A 158 -11.30 -31.11 45.05
CA SER A 158 -11.89 -31.38 46.37
C SER A 158 -12.13 -32.87 46.61
N LEU A 159 -12.58 -33.62 45.60
CA LEU A 159 -12.81 -35.06 45.69
C LEU A 159 -11.50 -35.81 45.93
N LEU A 160 -10.46 -35.52 45.15
CA LEU A 160 -9.14 -36.13 45.33
C LEU A 160 -8.53 -35.78 46.69
N PHE A 161 -8.67 -34.54 47.12
CA PHE A 161 -8.20 -34.11 48.44
C PHE A 161 -8.93 -34.85 49.58
N ALA A 162 -10.25 -35.03 49.48
CA ALA A 162 -11.02 -35.78 50.46
C ALA A 162 -10.57 -37.25 50.55
N LEU A 163 -10.29 -37.90 49.42
CA LEU A 163 -9.79 -39.28 49.37
C LEU A 163 -8.43 -39.40 50.07
N ILE A 164 -7.51 -38.47 49.81
CA ILE A 164 -6.20 -38.41 50.49
C ILE A 164 -6.37 -38.27 52.01
N VAL A 165 -7.25 -37.36 52.46
CA VAL A 165 -7.51 -37.15 53.90
C VAL A 165 -8.09 -38.42 54.55
N LEU A 166 -8.99 -39.13 53.87
CA LEU A 166 -9.58 -40.36 54.38
C LEU A 166 -8.51 -41.45 54.58
N ILE A 167 -7.62 -41.65 53.60
CA ILE A 167 -6.49 -42.59 53.71
C ILE A 167 -5.59 -42.26 54.91
N ILE A 168 -5.32 -40.97 55.15
CA ILE A 168 -4.49 -40.54 56.29
C ILE A 168 -5.20 -40.86 57.62
N ILE A 169 -6.50 -40.58 57.73
CA ILE A 169 -7.28 -40.89 58.93
C ILE A 169 -7.30 -42.41 59.19
N ASP A 170 -7.54 -43.22 58.17
CA ASP A 170 -7.56 -44.68 58.29
C ASP A 170 -6.19 -45.24 58.69
N ASN A 171 -5.10 -44.73 58.11
CA ASN A 171 -3.74 -45.14 58.48
C ASN A 171 -3.40 -44.79 59.94
N ILE A 172 -3.82 -43.61 60.42
CA ILE A 172 -3.64 -43.22 61.82
C ILE A 172 -4.46 -44.14 62.74
N ARG A 173 -5.73 -44.40 62.42
CA ARG A 173 -6.60 -45.30 63.21
C ARG A 173 -6.04 -46.72 63.27
N ALA A 174 -5.60 -47.26 62.14
CA ALA A 174 -5.00 -48.60 62.06
C ALA A 174 -3.75 -48.72 62.95
N ARG A 175 -2.88 -47.69 62.97
CA ARG A 175 -1.70 -47.67 63.84
C ARG A 175 -2.02 -47.59 65.32
N VAL A 176 -3.11 -46.92 65.71
CA VAL A 176 -3.54 -46.84 67.11
C VAL A 176 -4.09 -48.19 67.59
N ALA A 177 -4.91 -48.87 66.79
CA ALA A 177 -5.48 -50.17 67.13
C ALA A 177 -4.41 -51.26 67.35
N ILE A 178 -3.38 -51.29 66.51
CA ILE A 178 -2.26 -52.25 66.65
C ILE A 178 -1.43 -52.01 67.94
N ARG A 179 -1.50 -50.81 68.52
CA ARG A 179 -0.78 -50.46 69.76
C ARG A 179 -1.56 -50.84 71.03
N GLU A 180 -2.87 -51.06 70.94
CA GLU A 180 -3.71 -51.53 72.05
C GLU A 180 -3.72 -53.06 72.18
N GLU A 181 -3.36 -53.81 71.13
CA GLU A 181 -3.22 -55.28 71.14
C GLU A 181 -1.83 -55.80 71.53
N LYS A 182 -0.87 -54.91 71.85
CA LYS A 182 0.48 -55.26 72.35
C LYS A 182 0.66 -54.85 73.80
#